data_AF-A0AAD6ZEV2-F1
#
_entry.id   AF-A0AAD6ZEV2-F1
#
_cell.length_a   1.000
_cell.length_b   1.000
_cell.length_c   1.000
_cell.angle_alpha   90.00
_cell.angle_beta   90.00
_cell.angle_gamma   90.00
#
_symmetry.space_group_name_H-M   'P 1'
#
loop_
_entity.id
_entity.type
_entity.pdbx_description
1 polymer ?
#
loop_
_entity_poly.entity_id
_entity_poly.type
_entity_poly.pdbx_seq_one_letter_code
_entity_poly.pdbx_strand_id
1 'polypeptide(L)'
;YDGTADFDKFEQWTYEIDTWIDFNSIPARWAVRLIAAFVSGPASEYFMDFVATDHGSFKMKQIYSGLFEYCFPVEIRRNMRRDLLSARQRDNEKIRNFIRRITRLSKRLGDVSDRQVIQIVWDGALSYLRLKWADSGFDFETSSLSAL
;
A
#
# COMPACT_ATOMS: atom_id res chain seq x y z
N TYR A 1 5.07 -12.09 -9.74
CA TYR A 1 5.82 -11.09 -8.96
C TYR A 1 7.26 -11.52 -8.86
N ASP A 2 8.19 -10.63 -9.18
CA ASP A 2 9.63 -10.92 -9.26
C ASP A 2 10.41 -10.59 -7.98
N GLY A 3 9.75 -10.11 -6.93
CA GLY A 3 10.41 -9.65 -5.70
C GLY A 3 10.86 -8.20 -5.74
N THR A 4 10.56 -7.43 -6.79
CA THR A 4 10.84 -5.99 -6.82
C THR A 4 10.08 -5.28 -5.71
N ALA A 5 10.75 -4.47 -4.90
CA ALA A 5 10.14 -3.71 -3.81
C ALA A 5 9.31 -2.49 -4.29
N ASP A 6 8.34 -2.75 -5.16
CA ASP A 6 7.39 -1.80 -5.71
C ASP A 6 6.00 -2.19 -5.25
N PHE A 7 5.39 -1.33 -4.44
CA PHE A 7 4.09 -1.62 -3.82
C PHE A 7 2.95 -1.67 -4.83
N ASP A 8 2.98 -0.83 -5.87
CA ASP A 8 1.93 -0.83 -6.90
C ASP A 8 1.98 -2.15 -7.68
N LYS A 9 3.19 -2.63 -8.03
CA LYS A 9 3.36 -3.95 -8.67
C LYS A 9 2.92 -5.09 -7.76
N PHE A 10 3.24 -5.02 -6.48
CA PHE A 10 2.86 -6.05 -5.53
C PHE A 10 1.35 -6.10 -5.31
N GLU A 11 0.70 -4.95 -5.06
CA GLU A 11 -0.76 -4.85 -4.93
C GLU A 11 -1.48 -5.38 -6.18
N GLN A 12 -1.03 -4.93 -7.36
CA GLN A 12 -1.60 -5.38 -8.63
C GLN A 12 -1.49 -6.90 -8.76
N TRP A 13 -0.32 -7.47 -8.49
CA TRP A 13 -0.12 -8.91 -8.55
C TRP A 13 -1.00 -9.67 -7.54
N THR A 14 -1.14 -9.19 -6.30
CA THR A 14 -2.03 -9.84 -5.32
C THR A 14 -3.49 -9.84 -5.79
N TYR A 15 -3.95 -8.71 -6.35
CA TYR A 15 -5.30 -8.60 -6.92
C TYR A 15 -5.51 -9.55 -8.11
N GLU A 16 -4.53 -9.62 -9.02
CA GLU A 16 -4.60 -10.51 -10.18
C GLU A 16 -4.64 -11.99 -9.78
N ILE A 17 -3.86 -12.38 -8.77
CA ILE A 17 -3.84 -13.76 -8.26
C ILE A 17 -5.15 -14.12 -7.55
N ASP A 18 -5.66 -13.27 -6.66
CA ASP A 18 -6.95 -13.50 -5.99
C ASP A 18 -8.07 -13.60 -7.02
N THR A 19 -8.10 -12.69 -7.99
CA THR A 19 -9.08 -12.73 -9.09
C THR A 19 -8.97 -14.02 -9.91
N TRP A 20 -7.76 -14.47 -10.23
CA TRP A 20 -7.55 -15.70 -10.99
C TRP A 20 -7.96 -16.95 -10.20
N ILE A 21 -7.66 -17.02 -8.90
CA ILE A 21 -8.08 -18.10 -8.00
C ILE A 21 -9.60 -18.17 -7.94
N ASP A 22 -10.26 -17.03 -7.71
CA ASP A 22 -11.71 -16.93 -7.57
C ASP A 22 -12.43 -17.28 -8.88
N PHE A 23 -11.97 -16.71 -10.00
CA PHE A 23 -12.56 -16.97 -11.32
C PHE A 23 -12.51 -18.45 -11.70
N ASN A 24 -11.43 -19.14 -11.35
CA ASN A 24 -11.26 -20.56 -11.64
C ASN A 24 -11.78 -21.47 -10.51
N SER A 25 -12.36 -20.92 -9.44
CA SER A 25 -12.85 -21.66 -8.27
C SER A 25 -11.80 -22.63 -7.70
N ILE A 26 -10.53 -22.18 -7.66
CA ILE A 26 -9.41 -23.03 -7.26
C ILE A 26 -9.48 -23.27 -5.74
N PRO A 27 -9.48 -24.53 -5.28
CA PRO A 27 -9.45 -24.81 -3.85
C PRO A 27 -8.17 -24.26 -3.20
N ALA A 28 -8.29 -23.67 -2.00
CA ALA A 28 -7.16 -23.00 -1.32
C ALA A 28 -5.88 -23.84 -1.22
N ARG A 29 -6.01 -25.16 -0.97
CA ARG A 29 -4.87 -26.10 -0.93
C ARG A 29 -4.06 -26.18 -2.24
N TRP A 30 -4.72 -25.94 -3.36
CA TRP A 30 -4.10 -25.94 -4.69
C TRP A 30 -3.58 -24.56 -5.07
N ALA A 31 -4.30 -23.49 -4.68
CA ALA A 31 -3.89 -22.11 -4.92
C ALA A 31 -2.47 -21.84 -4.40
N VAL A 32 -2.16 -22.30 -3.18
CA VAL A 32 -0.83 -22.18 -2.56
C VAL A 32 0.27 -22.83 -3.42
N ARG A 33 -0.02 -23.97 -4.05
CA ARG A 33 0.98 -24.65 -4.90
C ARG A 33 1.13 -23.96 -6.25
N LEU A 34 0.02 -23.49 -6.81
CA LEU A 34 -0.01 -22.88 -8.13
C LEU A 34 0.68 -21.51 -8.15
N ILE A 35 0.68 -20.79 -7.02
CA ILE A 35 1.33 -19.48 -6.91
C ILE A 35 2.84 -19.52 -7.22
N ALA A 36 3.49 -20.68 -7.04
CA ALA A 36 4.90 -20.90 -7.38
C ALA A 36 5.21 -20.53 -8.84
N ALA A 37 4.27 -20.81 -9.75
CA ALA A 37 4.41 -20.48 -11.17
C ALA A 37 4.27 -18.98 -11.47
N PHE A 38 3.75 -18.20 -10.53
CA PHE A 38 3.49 -16.77 -10.67
C PHE A 38 4.48 -15.90 -9.89
N VAL A 39 5.51 -16.50 -9.28
CA VAL A 39 6.62 -15.78 -8.63
C VAL A 39 7.95 -16.08 -9.33
N SER A 40 8.85 -15.11 -9.32
CA SER A 40 10.19 -15.21 -9.89
C SER A 40 11.19 -14.41 -9.05
N GLY A 41 12.50 -14.55 -9.33
CA GLY A 41 13.54 -13.80 -8.62
C GLY A 41 13.51 -14.02 -7.10
N PRO A 42 13.81 -12.99 -6.29
CA PRO A 42 13.73 -13.05 -4.83
C PRO A 42 12.40 -13.56 -4.27
N ALA A 43 11.28 -13.29 -4.94
CA ALA A 43 9.97 -13.81 -4.50
C ALA A 43 9.87 -15.35 -4.66
N SER A 44 10.54 -15.92 -5.66
CA SER A 44 10.61 -17.36 -5.85
C SER A 44 11.55 -18.03 -4.84
N GLU A 45 12.66 -17.38 -4.50
CA GLU A 45 13.55 -17.83 -3.40
C GLU A 45 12.78 -17.96 -2.08
N TYR A 46 12.07 -16.90 -1.68
CA TYR A 46 11.19 -16.94 -0.51
C TYR A 46 10.17 -18.09 -0.59
N PHE A 47 9.53 -18.27 -1.74
CA PHE A 47 8.54 -19.31 -1.90
C PHE A 47 9.14 -20.71 -1.70
N MET A 48 10.30 -20.98 -2.31
CA MET A 48 10.96 -22.28 -2.21
C MET A 48 11.51 -22.56 -0.81
N ASP A 49 12.10 -21.55 -0.16
CA ASP A 49 12.74 -21.72 1.14
C ASP A 49 11.71 -21.87 2.29
N PHE A 50 10.61 -21.11 2.23
CA PHE A 50 9.67 -21.01 3.36
C PHE A 50 8.30 -21.66 3.11
N VAL A 51 7.78 -21.59 1.88
CA VAL A 51 6.40 -22.01 1.58
C VAL A 51 6.36 -23.43 1.02
N ALA A 52 7.31 -23.80 0.16
CA ALA A 52 7.34 -25.12 -0.47
C ALA A 52 7.66 -26.25 0.52
N THR A 53 8.32 -25.94 1.65
CA THR A 53 8.65 -26.91 2.69
C THR A 53 7.44 -27.33 3.53
N ASP A 54 6.40 -26.49 3.64
CA ASP A 54 5.17 -26.79 4.39
C ASP A 54 3.91 -26.18 3.73
N HIS A 55 3.71 -26.40 2.42
CA HIS A 55 2.60 -25.80 1.67
C HIS A 55 1.19 -26.16 2.18
N GLY A 56 1.06 -27.15 3.07
CA GLY A 56 -0.23 -27.59 3.64
C GLY A 56 -0.77 -26.68 4.75
N SER A 57 0.10 -25.92 5.42
CA SER A 57 -0.26 -25.07 6.56
C SER A 57 -0.50 -23.60 6.18
N PHE A 58 -0.01 -23.17 5.02
CA PHE A 58 -0.11 -21.78 4.57
C PHE A 58 -1.48 -21.44 3.98
N LYS A 59 -1.95 -20.24 4.30
CA LYS A 59 -3.04 -19.55 3.62
C LYS A 59 -2.46 -18.49 2.68
N MET A 60 -3.17 -18.16 1.60
CA MET A 60 -2.76 -17.13 0.63
C MET A 60 -2.36 -15.81 1.30
N LYS A 61 -3.14 -15.35 2.29
CA LYS A 61 -2.81 -14.14 3.07
C LYS A 61 -1.46 -14.21 3.77
N GLN A 62 -1.06 -15.37 4.29
CA GLN A 62 0.26 -15.55 4.94
C GLN A 62 1.39 -15.50 3.91
N ILE A 63 1.16 -16.02 2.71
CA ILE A 63 2.13 -15.95 1.60
C ILE A 63 2.32 -14.48 1.18
N TYR A 64 1.23 -13.72 1.03
CA TYR A 64 1.32 -12.28 0.72
C TYR A 64 2.07 -11.52 1.80
N SER A 65 1.77 -11.75 3.07
CA SER A 65 2.47 -11.08 4.18
C SER A 65 3.96 -11.43 4.22
N GLY A 66 4.32 -12.70 4.04
CA GLY A 66 5.72 -13.11 4.06
C GLY A 66 6.52 -12.68 2.82
N LEU A 67 5.90 -12.69 1.63
CA LEU A 67 6.49 -12.09 0.42
C LEU A 67 6.74 -10.60 0.63
N PHE A 68 5.77 -9.89 1.22
CA PHE A 68 5.92 -8.48 1.53
C PHE A 68 7.07 -8.26 2.50
N GLU A 69 7.15 -9.03 3.58
CA GLU A 69 8.22 -8.91 4.58
C GLU A 69 9.61 -9.24 4.02
N TYR A 70 9.71 -10.27 3.17
CA TYR A 70 10.96 -10.69 2.54
C TYR A 70 11.43 -9.70 1.48
N CYS A 71 10.52 -9.23 0.61
CA CYS A 71 10.87 -8.38 -0.53
C CYS A 71 10.87 -6.87 -0.20
N PHE A 72 10.25 -6.43 0.90
CA PHE A 72 10.22 -5.01 1.31
C PHE A 72 11.01 -4.79 2.62
N PRO A 73 12.35 -4.60 2.53
CA PRO A 73 13.19 -4.24 3.66
C PRO A 73 12.65 -3.09 4.52
N VAL A 74 13.05 -3.09 5.80
CA VAL A 74 12.68 -2.03 6.77
C VAL A 74 13.06 -0.64 6.27
N GLU A 75 14.18 -0.53 5.54
CA GLU A 75 14.66 0.69 4.91
C GLU A 75 13.64 1.27 3.93
N ILE A 76 12.93 0.43 3.21
CA ILE A 76 11.91 0.85 2.23
C ILE A 76 10.68 1.38 2.96
N ARG A 77 10.22 0.70 4.02
CA ARG A 77 9.14 1.22 4.88
C ARG A 77 9.51 2.56 5.51
N ARG A 78 10.76 2.71 5.95
CA ARG A 78 11.28 3.99 6.48
C ARG A 78 11.27 5.08 5.41
N ASN A 79 11.69 4.77 4.18
CA ASN A 79 11.65 5.71 3.06
C ASN A 79 10.21 6.10 2.71
N MET A 80 9.29 5.14 2.62
CA MET A 80 7.87 5.41 2.39
C MET A 80 7.27 6.33 3.47
N ARG A 81 7.63 6.12 4.74
CA ARG A 81 7.22 7.00 5.83
C ARG A 81 7.79 8.41 5.68
N ARG A 82 9.08 8.53 5.34
CA ARG A 82 9.71 9.83 5.07
C ARG A 82 9.03 10.56 3.90
N ASP A 83 8.72 9.83 2.84
CA ASP A 83 8.07 10.38 1.65
C ASP A 83 6.63 10.83 1.96
N LEU A 84 5.91 10.08 2.81
CA LEU A 84 4.59 10.46 3.30
C LEU A 84 4.65 11.76 4.11
N LEU A 85 5.54 11.83 5.10
CA LEU A 85 5.65 13.00 6.01
C LEU A 85 6.18 14.25 5.31
N SER A 86 7.03 14.08 4.30
CA SER A 86 7.55 15.19 3.48
C SER A 86 6.66 15.54 2.29
N ALA A 87 5.55 14.84 2.08
CA ALA A 87 4.71 15.04 0.92
C ALA A 87 4.12 16.45 0.87
N ARG A 88 4.24 17.07 -0.31
CA ARG A 88 3.61 18.35 -0.65
C ARG A 88 2.76 18.20 -1.91
N GLN A 89 1.70 19.00 -1.97
CA GLN A 89 0.92 19.21 -3.18
C GLN A 89 1.80 19.93 -4.20
N ARG A 90 1.82 19.47 -5.44
CA ARG A 90 2.53 20.15 -6.53
C ARG A 90 1.70 21.34 -7.03
N ASP A 91 2.33 22.38 -7.56
CA ASP A 91 1.64 23.62 -7.97
C ASP A 91 0.46 23.39 -8.93
N ASN A 92 0.57 22.42 -9.84
CA ASN A 92 -0.47 22.07 -10.81
C ASN A 92 -1.28 20.81 -10.43
N GLU A 93 -1.09 20.25 -9.24
CA GLU A 93 -1.82 19.07 -8.76
C GLU A 93 -3.15 19.51 -8.13
N LYS A 94 -4.25 18.94 -8.60
CA LYS A 94 -5.57 19.12 -7.95
C LYS A 94 -5.53 18.55 -6.52
N ILE A 95 -6.13 19.25 -5.56
CA ILE A 95 -6.16 18.81 -4.16
C ILE A 95 -6.69 17.39 -3.98
N ARG A 96 -7.73 17.00 -4.73
CA ARG A 96 -8.27 15.63 -4.73
C ARG A 96 -7.25 14.57 -5.12
N ASN A 97 -6.35 14.88 -6.07
CA ASN A 97 -5.29 13.95 -6.48
C ASN A 97 -4.23 13.84 -5.38
N PHE A 98 -3.90 14.96 -4.73
CA PHE A 98 -3.00 14.97 -3.59
C PHE A 98 -3.56 14.14 -2.43
N ILE A 99 -4.81 14.37 -2.03
CA ILE A 99 -5.51 13.57 -1.00
C ILE A 99 -5.44 12.08 -1.36
N ARG A 100 -5.83 11.70 -2.59
CA ARG A 100 -5.79 10.29 -3.04
C ARG A 100 -4.39 9.68 -2.97
N ARG A 101 -3.34 10.48 -3.23
CA ARG A 101 -1.94 10.05 -3.14
C ARG A 101 -1.54 9.80 -1.68
N ILE A 102 -1.83 10.72 -0.77
CA ILE A 102 -1.53 10.58 0.67
C ILE A 102 -2.30 9.39 1.27
N THR A 103 -3.60 9.28 0.99
CA THR A 103 -4.43 8.17 1.49
C THR A 103 -3.95 6.81 0.99
N ARG A 104 -3.42 6.75 -0.25
CA ARG A 104 -2.84 5.50 -0.76
C ARG A 104 -1.58 5.16 0.03
N LEU A 105 -0.62 6.09 0.13
CA LEU A 105 0.63 5.90 0.85
C LEU A 105 0.43 5.53 2.33
N SER A 106 -0.55 6.14 3.01
CA SER A 106 -0.86 5.84 4.41
C SER A 106 -1.36 4.41 4.59
N LYS A 107 -2.24 3.93 3.68
CA LYS A 107 -2.71 2.53 3.69
C LYS A 107 -1.59 1.52 3.53
N ARG A 108 -0.53 1.86 2.76
CA ARG A 108 0.64 0.98 2.55
C ARG A 108 1.44 0.76 3.83
N LEU A 109 1.53 1.80 4.66
CA LEU A 109 2.25 1.73 5.94
C LEU A 109 1.43 1.01 7.01
N GLY A 110 0.10 1.07 6.93
CA GLY A 110 -0.83 0.35 7.82
C GLY A 110 -0.92 0.88 9.24
N ASP A 111 0.00 1.76 9.67
CA ASP A 111 0.08 2.32 11.02
C ASP A 111 -0.19 3.84 11.07
N VAL A 112 -0.75 4.40 10.00
CA VAL A 112 -1.09 5.82 9.91
C VAL A 112 -2.59 6.01 10.07
N SER A 113 -2.98 6.72 11.12
CA SER A 113 -4.39 7.05 11.40
C SER A 113 -4.97 8.04 10.39
N ASP A 114 -6.30 8.01 10.21
CA ASP A 114 -7.01 8.97 9.36
C ASP A 114 -6.74 10.42 9.77
N ARG A 115 -6.54 10.66 11.07
CA ARG A 115 -6.22 11.99 11.58
C ARG A 115 -4.84 12.47 11.15
N GLN A 116 -3.84 11.59 11.22
CA GLN A 116 -2.52 11.89 10.69
C GLN A 116 -2.57 12.16 9.18
N VAL A 117 -3.43 11.44 8.44
CA VAL A 117 -3.65 11.72 7.01
C VAL A 117 -4.20 13.13 6.79
N ILE A 118 -5.21 13.55 7.55
CA ILE A 118 -5.77 14.91 7.47
C ILE A 118 -4.69 15.96 7.75
N GLN A 119 -3.90 15.78 8.80
CA GLN A 119 -2.83 16.70 9.15
C GLN A 119 -1.78 16.81 8.03
N ILE A 120 -1.34 15.66 7.47
CA ILE A 120 -0.37 15.64 6.36
C ILE A 120 -0.91 16.32 5.11
N VAL A 121 -2.20 16.10 4.79
CA VAL A 121 -2.88 16.80 3.69
C VAL A 121 -2.92 18.29 3.94
N TRP A 122 -3.31 18.71 5.15
CA TRP A 122 -3.39 20.11 5.53
C TRP A 122 -2.03 20.79 5.39
N ASP A 123 -1.00 20.26 6.06
CA ASP A 123 0.36 20.82 6.06
C ASP A 123 1.01 20.79 4.68
N GLY A 124 0.65 19.80 3.87
CA GLY A 124 1.19 19.61 2.54
C GLY A 124 0.47 20.36 1.43
N ALA A 125 -0.72 20.90 1.67
CA ALA A 125 -1.50 21.64 0.68
C ALA A 125 -0.87 22.99 0.32
N LEU A 126 -1.18 23.48 -0.89
CA LEU A 126 -0.73 24.80 -1.34
C LEU A 126 -1.22 25.90 -0.40
N SER A 127 -0.37 26.90 -0.14
CA SER A 127 -0.64 27.94 0.85
C SER A 127 -1.95 28.69 0.63
N TYR A 128 -2.35 28.95 -0.62
CA TYR A 128 -3.62 29.62 -0.91
C TYR A 128 -4.85 28.78 -0.53
N LEU A 129 -4.75 27.44 -0.59
CA LEU A 129 -5.84 26.55 -0.18
C LEU A 129 -5.98 26.56 1.34
N ARG A 130 -4.87 26.50 2.07
CA ARG A 130 -4.86 26.60 3.53
C ARG A 130 -5.49 27.90 4.02
N LEU A 131 -5.18 29.02 3.36
CA LEU A 131 -5.81 30.31 3.65
C LEU A 131 -7.32 30.27 3.41
N LYS A 132 -7.77 29.76 2.25
CA LYS A 132 -9.20 29.62 1.96
C LYS A 132 -9.94 28.71 2.94
N TRP A 133 -9.29 27.64 3.38
CA TRP A 133 -9.85 26.74 4.37
C TRP A 133 -10.01 27.44 5.72
N ALA A 134 -8.99 28.16 6.17
CA ALA A 134 -9.06 28.96 7.40
C ALA A 134 -10.15 30.05 7.32
N ASP A 135 -10.24 30.77 6.18
CA ASP A 135 -11.28 31.78 5.94
C ASP A 135 -12.70 31.18 5.98
N SER A 136 -12.83 29.90 5.60
CA SER A 136 -14.09 29.16 5.62
C SER A 136 -14.36 28.46 6.96
N GLY A 137 -13.48 28.63 7.96
CA GLY A 137 -13.60 28.03 9.29
C GLY A 137 -13.24 26.54 9.37
N PHE A 138 -12.59 25.98 8.36
CA PHE A 138 -12.08 24.61 8.42
C PHE A 138 -10.80 24.56 9.26
N ASP A 139 -10.68 23.48 10.03
CA ASP A 139 -9.49 23.15 10.82
C ASP A 139 -9.17 21.66 10.71
N PHE A 140 -7.88 21.30 10.70
CA PHE A 140 -7.44 19.90 10.62
C PHE A 140 -7.88 19.09 11.86
N GLU A 141 -8.07 19.77 13.00
CA GLU A 141 -8.87 19.54 14.22
C GLU A 141 -10.24 18.88 14.12
N THR A 142 -11.00 19.28 13.12
CA THR A 142 -12.46 19.14 13.18
C THR A 142 -13.04 18.76 11.84
N SER A 143 -12.29 19.02 10.76
CA SER A 143 -12.71 18.77 9.39
C SER A 143 -12.34 17.37 8.93
N SER A 144 -13.17 16.80 8.07
CA SER A 144 -12.89 15.52 7.41
C SER A 144 -12.18 15.71 6.07
N LEU A 145 -11.52 14.66 5.56
CA LEU A 145 -10.91 14.69 4.22
C LEU A 145 -11.89 14.98 3.09
N SER A 146 -13.18 14.67 3.26
CA SER A 146 -14.21 14.95 2.26
C SER A 146 -14.66 16.41 2.25
N ALA A 147 -14.39 17.14 3.33
CA ALA A 147 -14.71 18.56 3.45
C ALA A 147 -13.59 19.45 2.85
N LEU A 148 -12.37 18.93 2.72
CA LEU A 148 -11.18 19.59 2.15
C LEU A 148 -11.10 19.41 0.62
#